data_AF-A0A9W8PQF0-F1
#
_entry.id   AF-A0A9W8PQF0-F1
#
_cell.length_a   1.000
_cell.length_b   1.000
_cell.length_c   1.000
_cell.angle_alpha   90.00
_cell.angle_beta   90.00
_cell.angle_gamma   90.00
#
_symmetry.space_group_name_H-M   'P 1'
#
loop_
_entity.id
_entity.type
_entity.pdbx_description
1 polymer ?
#
loop_
_entity_poly.entity_id
_entity_poly.type
_entity_poly.pdbx_seq_one_letter_code
_entity_poly.pdbx_strand_id
1 'polypeptide(L)'
;MTTLFIFDFEGAIHLKNWDDLNQIVRKAEVCKDETMYKAMGDCLLRSEAPGNVVYGTMCLIINQIHSLERFDNKRLAKYIRCLFKAILPLDDLLALQVVEQAVTIAREGSQMQSPFPADDLDYIIAATFNHAIDMSGRDDQTLCHKWALKALELAEYVNDGGDMKHTLCERAVEMGLNQEPVA
;
A
#
# COMPACT_ATOMS: atom_id res chain seq x y z
N MET A 1 23.19 -0.76 20.11
CA MET A 1 22.87 0.60 19.61
C MET A 1 21.53 0.60 18.89
N THR A 2 21.28 -0.38 18.01
CA THR A 2 19.99 -0.62 17.32
C THR A 2 18.79 -0.78 18.26
N THR A 3 18.93 -1.53 19.36
CA THR A 3 17.85 -1.72 20.34
C THR A 3 17.38 -0.42 20.99
N LEU A 4 18.27 0.57 21.16
CA LEU A 4 17.91 1.86 21.77
C LEU A 4 16.90 2.61 20.89
N PHE A 5 17.13 2.65 19.57
CA PHE A 5 16.22 3.30 18.64
C PHE A 5 14.85 2.61 18.57
N ILE A 6 14.80 1.28 18.73
CA ILE A 6 13.53 0.55 18.82
C ILE A 6 12.76 1.00 20.06
N PHE A 7 13.41 1.09 21.22
CA PHE A 7 12.78 1.55 22.45
C PHE A 7 12.37 3.03 22.40
N ASP A 8 13.19 3.90 21.78
CA ASP A 8 12.84 5.30 21.57
C ASP A 8 11.59 5.42 20.69
N PHE A 9 11.51 4.62 19.62
CA PHE A 9 10.37 4.57 18.71
C PHE A 9 9.10 4.03 19.40
N GLU A 10 9.21 2.93 20.13
CA GLU A 10 8.11 2.35 20.91
C GLU A 10 7.65 3.31 22.03
N GLY A 11 8.58 3.98 22.69
CA GLY A 11 8.30 5.01 23.69
C GLY A 11 7.54 6.20 23.09
N ALA A 12 7.96 6.69 21.92
CA ALA A 12 7.24 7.73 21.20
C ALA A 12 5.83 7.28 20.81
N ILE A 13 5.64 6.03 20.36
CA ILE A 13 4.32 5.45 20.10
C ILE A 13 3.46 5.42 21.37
N HIS A 14 4.01 4.93 22.49
CA HIS A 14 3.29 4.82 23.76
C HIS A 14 2.85 6.20 24.29
N LEU A 15 3.69 7.22 24.12
CA LEU A 15 3.40 8.61 24.47
C LEU A 15 2.53 9.33 23.44
N LYS A 16 2.13 8.66 22.34
CA LYS A 16 1.40 9.24 21.20
C LYS A 16 2.11 10.45 20.58
N ASN A 17 3.44 10.48 20.65
CA ASN A 17 4.28 11.51 20.09
C ASN A 17 4.63 11.17 18.63
N TRP A 18 3.64 11.35 17.75
CA TRP A 18 3.72 10.95 16.35
C TRP A 18 4.74 11.76 15.53
N ASP A 19 4.94 13.03 15.89
CA ASP A 19 5.82 13.96 15.18
C ASP A 19 7.29 13.54 15.23
N ASP A 20 7.68 12.83 16.29
CA ASP A 20 9.06 12.36 16.49
C ASP A 20 9.37 11.06 15.76
N LEU A 21 8.38 10.27 15.35
CA LEU A 21 8.60 8.95 14.72
C LEU A 21 9.51 9.05 13.50
N ASN A 22 9.22 9.99 12.59
CA ASN A 22 10.02 10.19 11.38
C ASN A 22 11.45 10.66 11.70
N GLN A 23 11.64 11.42 12.79
CA GLN A 23 12.98 11.84 13.21
C GLN A 23 13.77 10.66 13.77
N ILE A 24 13.14 9.79 14.56
CA ILE A 24 13.76 8.59 15.13
C ILE A 24 14.20 7.66 14.00
N VAL A 25 13.33 7.38 13.03
CA VAL A 25 13.66 6.53 11.86
C VAL A 25 14.87 7.09 11.09
N ARG A 26 14.92 8.41 10.85
CA ARG A 26 16.07 9.05 10.15
C ARG A 26 17.36 8.97 10.97
N LYS A 27 17.32 9.23 12.28
CA LYS A 27 18.50 9.14 13.15
C LYS A 27 19.05 7.71 13.23
N ALA A 28 18.19 6.71 13.06
CA ALA A 28 18.56 5.31 13.11
C ALA A 28 19.38 4.86 11.88
N GLU A 29 19.47 5.66 10.81
CA GLU A 29 20.25 5.37 9.59
C GLU A 29 21.70 4.97 9.87
N VAL A 30 22.32 5.56 10.89
CA VAL A 30 23.70 5.25 11.31
C VAL A 30 23.90 3.77 11.69
N CYS A 31 22.82 3.08 12.07
CA CYS A 31 22.87 1.70 12.51
C CYS A 31 22.91 0.70 11.35
N LYS A 32 22.44 1.09 10.15
CA LYS A 32 22.38 0.23 8.95
C LYS A 32 21.82 -1.17 9.21
N ASP A 33 20.77 -1.26 10.01
CA ASP A 33 20.16 -2.53 10.45
C ASP A 33 18.72 -2.65 9.95
N GLU A 34 18.51 -3.59 9.04
CA GLU A 34 17.19 -3.93 8.48
C GLU A 34 16.22 -4.45 9.55
N THR A 35 16.73 -5.23 10.52
CA THR A 35 15.91 -5.86 11.56
C THR A 35 15.34 -4.81 12.51
N MET A 36 16.10 -3.77 12.78
CA MET A 36 15.67 -2.62 13.57
C MET A 36 14.51 -1.88 12.87
N TYR A 37 14.61 -1.63 11.57
CA TYR A 37 13.53 -0.98 10.82
C TYR A 37 12.26 -1.84 10.74
N LYS A 38 12.41 -3.16 10.57
CA LYS A 38 11.28 -4.10 10.67
C LYS A 38 10.60 -4.04 12.03
N ALA A 39 11.38 -4.03 13.11
CA ALA A 39 10.84 -3.90 14.46
C ALA A 39 10.07 -2.58 14.67
N MET A 40 10.60 -1.46 14.16
CA MET A 40 9.86 -0.17 14.17
C MET A 40 8.55 -0.27 13.39
N GLY A 41 8.56 -0.91 12.21
CA GLY A 41 7.36 -1.18 11.42
C GLY A 41 6.32 -1.99 12.19
N ASP A 42 6.75 -3.06 12.87
CA ASP A 42 5.89 -3.89 13.70
C ASP A 42 5.30 -3.13 14.89
N CYS A 43 6.05 -2.21 15.50
CA CYS A 43 5.52 -1.33 16.54
C CYS A 43 4.46 -0.38 15.97
N LEU A 44 4.71 0.24 14.81
CA LEU A 44 3.78 1.16 14.17
C LEU A 44 2.47 0.46 13.77
N LEU A 45 2.55 -0.73 13.18
CA LEU A 45 1.37 -1.51 12.76
C LEU A 45 0.48 -1.95 13.93
N ARG A 46 1.03 -2.05 15.13
CA ARG A 46 0.30 -2.41 16.36
C ARG A 46 -0.17 -1.19 17.16
N SER A 47 0.09 0.02 16.67
CA SER A 47 -0.26 1.26 17.35
C SER A 47 -1.66 1.77 17.00
N GLU A 48 -2.13 2.76 17.76
CA GLU A 48 -3.34 3.53 17.45
C GLU A 48 -3.03 4.80 16.62
N ALA A 49 -1.92 4.79 15.87
CA ALA A 49 -1.51 5.94 15.09
C ALA A 49 -2.55 6.29 14.00
N PRO A 50 -2.81 7.58 13.74
CA PRO A 50 -3.66 8.00 12.62
C PRO A 50 -3.15 7.50 11.26
N GLY A 51 -4.05 7.31 10.29
CA GLY A 51 -3.71 6.77 8.97
C GLY A 51 -2.58 7.51 8.25
N ASN A 52 -2.56 8.85 8.32
CA ASN A 52 -1.49 9.66 7.71
C ASN A 52 -0.12 9.44 8.38
N VAL A 53 -0.10 9.17 9.69
CA VAL A 53 1.13 8.85 10.43
C VAL A 53 1.60 7.44 10.04
N VAL A 54 0.71 6.45 10.04
CA VAL A 54 1.05 5.07 9.62
C VAL A 54 1.59 5.07 8.20
N TYR A 55 0.92 5.75 7.27
CA TYR A 55 1.33 5.83 5.87
C TYR A 55 2.70 6.50 5.73
N GLY A 56 2.86 7.72 6.24
CA GLY A 56 4.08 8.49 6.07
C GLY A 56 5.30 7.82 6.72
N THR A 57 5.14 7.29 7.94
CA THR A 57 6.23 6.64 8.66
C THR A 57 6.56 5.26 8.06
N MET A 58 5.57 4.48 7.63
CA MET A 58 5.83 3.19 6.99
C MET A 58 6.53 3.37 5.63
N CYS A 59 6.13 4.35 4.81
CA CYS A 59 6.86 4.68 3.58
C CYS A 59 8.33 5.02 3.86
N LEU A 60 8.60 5.79 4.91
CA LEU A 60 9.97 6.12 5.32
C LEU A 60 10.75 4.88 5.74
N ILE A 61 10.15 3.99 6.55
CA ILE A 61 10.77 2.72 6.98
C ILE A 61 11.09 1.82 5.78
N ILE A 62 10.13 1.65 4.84
CA ILE A 62 10.32 0.85 3.63
C ILE A 62 11.48 1.40 2.79
N ASN A 63 11.56 2.72 2.63
CA ASN A 63 12.65 3.37 1.89
C ASN A 63 14.03 3.16 2.56
N GLN A 64 14.08 3.13 3.89
CA GLN A 64 15.30 2.83 4.62
C GLN A 64 15.70 1.35 4.50
N ILE A 65 14.74 0.42 4.52
CA ILE A 65 15.02 -0.99 4.25
C ILE A 65 15.52 -1.17 2.81
N HIS A 66 14.90 -0.48 1.86
CA HIS A 66 15.28 -0.49 0.45
C HIS A 66 16.72 -0.02 0.23
N SER A 67 17.20 0.98 0.97
CA SER A 67 18.57 1.50 0.80
C SER A 67 19.65 0.57 1.37
N LEU A 68 19.30 -0.33 2.29
CA LEU A 68 20.25 -1.23 2.96
C LEU A 68 20.47 -2.55 2.22
N GLU A 69 19.49 -3.00 1.45
CA GLU A 69 19.56 -4.28 0.74
C GLU A 69 19.43 -4.10 -0.78
N ARG A 70 19.90 -5.07 -1.56
CA ARG A 70 19.44 -5.23 -2.95
C ARG A 70 17.99 -5.68 -2.92
N PHE A 71 17.11 -4.71 -2.73
CA PHE A 71 15.68 -4.89 -2.62
C PHE A 71 15.13 -5.43 -3.94
N ASP A 72 14.66 -6.67 -3.92
CA ASP A 72 14.00 -7.25 -5.10
C ASP A 72 12.53 -6.82 -5.18
N ASN A 73 11.97 -6.89 -6.37
CA ASN A 73 10.57 -6.52 -6.62
C ASN A 73 9.59 -7.37 -5.76
N LYS A 74 10.01 -8.58 -5.37
CA LYS A 74 9.21 -9.48 -4.51
C LYS A 74 9.04 -8.93 -3.10
N ARG A 75 10.10 -8.38 -2.49
CA ARG A 75 10.00 -7.73 -1.18
C ARG A 75 9.16 -6.47 -1.26
N LEU A 76 9.36 -5.64 -2.30
CA LEU A 76 8.57 -4.42 -2.50
C LEU A 76 7.08 -4.72 -2.52
N ALA A 77 6.66 -5.70 -3.33
CA ALA A 77 5.26 -6.09 -3.46
C ALA A 77 4.63 -6.49 -2.11
N LYS A 78 5.36 -7.22 -1.27
CA LYS A 78 4.92 -7.59 0.08
C LYS A 78 4.75 -6.38 0.99
N TYR A 79 5.66 -5.42 0.93
CA TYR A 79 5.54 -4.17 1.70
C TYR A 79 4.36 -3.32 1.22
N ILE A 80 4.16 -3.19 -0.09
CA ILE A 80 3.00 -2.50 -0.67
C ILE A 80 1.70 -3.18 -0.22
N ARG A 81 1.60 -4.51 -0.29
CA ARG A 81 0.44 -5.25 0.19
C ARG A 81 0.20 -5.06 1.69
N CYS A 82 1.25 -5.09 2.51
CA CYS A 82 1.16 -4.86 3.94
C CYS A 82 0.65 -3.44 4.25
N LEU A 83 1.24 -2.43 3.61
CA LEU A 83 0.84 -1.05 3.74
C LEU A 83 -0.62 -0.86 3.30
N PHE A 84 -1.01 -1.43 2.17
CA PHE A 84 -2.39 -1.34 1.68
C PHE A 84 -3.38 -1.92 2.70
N LYS A 85 -3.11 -3.12 3.23
CA LYS A 85 -3.93 -3.74 4.28
C LYS A 85 -4.02 -2.88 5.54
N ALA A 86 -2.93 -2.24 5.94
CA ALA A 86 -2.88 -1.41 7.14
C ALA A 86 -3.65 -0.10 6.99
N ILE A 87 -3.60 0.51 5.80
CA ILE A 87 -4.20 1.82 5.54
C ILE A 87 -5.67 1.75 5.13
N LEU A 88 -6.08 0.69 4.42
CA LEU A 88 -7.46 0.51 3.96
C LEU A 88 -8.53 0.72 5.06
N PRO A 89 -8.40 0.21 6.30
CA PRO A 89 -9.39 0.47 7.34
C PRO A 89 -9.28 1.86 7.98
N LEU A 90 -8.23 2.63 7.69
CA LEU A 90 -7.93 3.92 8.34
C LEU A 90 -8.33 5.11 7.47
N ASP A 91 -8.08 5.05 6.16
CA ASP A 91 -8.28 6.18 5.24
C ASP A 91 -8.36 5.71 3.78
N ASP A 92 -9.54 5.89 3.16
CA ASP A 92 -9.79 5.48 1.77
C ASP A 92 -8.89 6.23 0.76
N LEU A 93 -8.56 7.51 1.00
CA LEU A 93 -7.74 8.29 0.07
C LEU A 93 -6.27 7.86 0.13
N LEU A 94 -5.74 7.64 1.33
CA LEU A 94 -4.38 7.12 1.49
C LEU A 94 -4.26 5.69 0.96
N ALA A 95 -5.29 4.85 1.16
CA ALA A 95 -5.29 3.50 0.63
C ALA A 95 -5.27 3.50 -0.91
N LEU A 96 -6.03 4.40 -1.55
CA LEU A 96 -6.00 4.58 -2.99
C LEU A 96 -4.62 5.04 -3.48
N GLN A 97 -3.92 5.91 -2.74
CA GLN A 97 -2.53 6.29 -3.07
C GLN A 97 -1.56 5.11 -3.03
N VAL A 98 -1.78 4.11 -2.16
CA VAL A 98 -0.99 2.86 -2.16
C VAL A 98 -1.29 2.04 -3.41
N VAL A 99 -2.55 1.99 -3.87
CA VAL A 99 -2.92 1.31 -5.12
C VAL A 99 -2.29 2.00 -6.34
N GLU A 100 -2.26 3.34 -6.36
CA GLU A 100 -1.59 4.10 -7.44
C GLU A 100 -0.07 3.82 -7.50
N GLN A 101 0.57 3.63 -6.34
CA GLN A 101 1.95 3.15 -6.28
C GLN A 101 2.08 1.73 -6.84
N ALA A 102 1.16 0.82 -6.47
CA ALA A 102 1.15 -0.55 -7.00
C ALA A 102 1.03 -0.57 -8.53
N VAL A 103 0.17 0.28 -9.11
CA VAL A 103 0.03 0.47 -10.56
C VAL A 103 1.36 0.88 -11.19
N THR A 104 2.02 1.87 -10.60
CA THR A 104 3.30 2.39 -11.10
C THR A 104 4.36 1.29 -11.10
N ILE A 105 4.48 0.55 -10.00
CA ILE A 105 5.43 -0.56 -9.86
C ILE A 105 5.12 -1.70 -10.83
N ALA A 106 3.85 -2.04 -11.02
CA ALA A 106 3.45 -3.09 -11.97
C ALA A 106 3.77 -2.73 -13.42
N ARG A 107 3.53 -1.46 -13.79
CA ARG A 107 3.87 -0.91 -15.11
C ARG A 107 5.37 -0.95 -15.36
N GLU A 108 6.17 -0.41 -14.45
CA GLU A 108 7.63 -0.39 -14.56
C GLU A 108 8.19 -1.81 -14.58
N GLY A 109 7.69 -2.69 -13.72
CA GLY A 109 8.08 -4.09 -13.66
C GLY A 109 7.83 -4.83 -14.97
N SER A 110 6.68 -4.59 -15.62
CA SER A 110 6.36 -5.15 -16.93
C SER A 110 7.35 -4.69 -18.01
N GLN A 111 7.70 -3.40 -18.04
CA GLN A 111 8.67 -2.85 -19.00
C GLN A 111 10.10 -3.39 -18.79
N MET A 112 10.48 -3.66 -17.53
CA MET A 112 11.81 -4.15 -17.16
C MET A 112 11.93 -5.68 -17.12
N GLN A 113 10.93 -6.43 -17.59
CA GLN A 113 10.87 -7.90 -17.50
C GLN A 113 11.01 -8.44 -16.06
N SER A 114 10.56 -7.64 -15.09
CA SER A 114 10.48 -7.99 -13.66
C SER A 114 9.05 -7.75 -13.18
N PRO A 115 8.08 -8.56 -13.63
CA PRO A 115 6.66 -8.31 -13.36
C PRO A 115 6.35 -8.32 -11.87
N PHE A 116 5.28 -7.61 -11.49
CA PHE A 116 4.76 -7.63 -10.14
C PHE A 116 4.42 -9.08 -9.75
N PRO A 117 4.78 -9.57 -8.55
CA PRO A 117 4.46 -10.92 -8.12
C PRO A 117 2.96 -11.21 -8.17
N ALA A 118 2.58 -12.31 -8.83
CA ALA A 118 1.17 -12.66 -9.10
C ALA A 118 0.30 -12.66 -7.84
N ASP A 119 0.69 -13.39 -6.78
CA ASP A 119 -0.10 -13.51 -5.55
C ASP A 119 -0.37 -12.17 -4.85
N ASP A 120 0.54 -11.20 -4.98
CA ASP A 120 0.40 -9.87 -4.41
C ASP A 120 -0.42 -8.96 -5.34
N LEU A 121 -0.22 -9.06 -6.65
CA LEU A 121 -1.02 -8.35 -7.66
C LEU A 121 -2.50 -8.78 -7.59
N ASP A 122 -2.78 -10.08 -7.64
CA ASP A 122 -4.12 -10.66 -7.57
C ASP A 122 -4.86 -10.19 -6.31
N TYR A 123 -4.15 -10.18 -5.18
CA TYR A 123 -4.73 -9.68 -3.93
C TYR A 123 -5.06 -8.20 -3.98
N ILE A 124 -4.13 -7.36 -4.44
CA ILE A 124 -4.34 -5.90 -4.50
C ILE A 124 -5.51 -5.61 -5.44
N ILE A 125 -5.59 -6.26 -6.62
CA ILE A 125 -6.71 -6.11 -7.55
C ILE A 125 -8.03 -6.49 -6.89
N ALA A 126 -8.12 -7.69 -6.32
CA ALA A 126 -9.35 -8.19 -5.73
C ALA A 126 -9.81 -7.30 -4.57
N ALA A 127 -8.90 -6.89 -3.68
CA ALA A 127 -9.23 -6.01 -2.57
C ALA A 127 -9.60 -4.58 -3.03
N THR A 128 -8.94 -4.04 -4.07
CA THR A 128 -9.27 -2.73 -4.66
C THR A 128 -10.66 -2.75 -5.27
N PHE A 129 -11.00 -3.77 -6.05
CA PHE A 129 -12.32 -3.88 -6.68
C PHE A 129 -13.42 -4.14 -5.65
N ASN A 130 -13.19 -5.06 -4.71
CA ASN A 130 -14.17 -5.33 -3.65
C ASN A 130 -14.43 -4.08 -2.80
N HIS A 131 -13.40 -3.29 -2.51
CA HIS A 131 -13.60 -2.02 -1.81
C HIS A 131 -14.43 -1.04 -2.63
N ALA A 132 -14.25 -0.97 -3.96
CA ALA A 132 -15.13 -0.19 -4.83
C ALA A 132 -16.61 -0.63 -4.68
N ILE A 133 -16.87 -1.94 -4.64
CA ILE A 133 -18.21 -2.49 -4.42
C ILE A 133 -18.75 -2.08 -3.05
N ASP A 134 -17.95 -2.23 -1.98
CA ASP A 134 -18.35 -1.87 -0.61
C ASP A 134 -18.67 -0.36 -0.49
N MET A 135 -18.03 0.47 -1.32
CA MET A 135 -18.28 1.91 -1.41
C MET A 135 -19.48 2.28 -2.30
N SER A 136 -19.94 1.40 -3.19
CA SER A 136 -20.98 1.73 -4.20
C SER A 136 -22.33 2.11 -3.60
N GLY A 137 -22.58 1.76 -2.33
CA GLY A 137 -23.76 2.19 -1.56
C GLY A 137 -23.58 3.48 -0.76
N ARG A 138 -22.44 4.18 -0.88
CA ARG A 138 -22.13 5.44 -0.18
C ARG A 138 -22.35 6.65 -1.10
N ASP A 139 -22.47 7.84 -0.53
CA ASP A 139 -22.68 9.10 -1.28
C ASP A 139 -21.49 9.53 -2.16
N ASP A 140 -20.32 8.89 -2.04
CA ASP A 140 -19.11 9.22 -2.83
C ASP A 140 -18.93 8.29 -4.05
N GLN A 141 -19.79 8.48 -5.04
CA GLN A 141 -19.76 7.74 -6.30
C GLN A 141 -18.48 8.00 -7.11
N THR A 142 -17.86 9.17 -6.92
CA THR A 142 -16.61 9.55 -7.62
C THR A 142 -15.44 8.73 -7.12
N LEU A 143 -15.28 8.60 -5.79
CA LEU A 143 -14.21 7.80 -5.21
C LEU A 143 -14.42 6.31 -5.51
N CYS A 144 -15.65 5.81 -5.39
CA CYS A 144 -16.01 4.44 -5.80
C CYS A 144 -15.57 4.13 -7.25
N HIS A 145 -15.85 5.02 -8.20
CA HIS A 145 -15.44 4.85 -9.59
C HIS A 145 -13.91 4.83 -9.76
N LYS A 146 -13.18 5.70 -9.04
CA LYS A 146 -11.70 5.69 -9.06
C LYS A 146 -11.12 4.35 -8.60
N TRP A 147 -11.67 3.76 -7.54
CA TRP A 147 -11.26 2.44 -7.07
C TRP A 147 -11.48 1.35 -8.13
N ALA A 148 -12.66 1.33 -8.77
CA ALA A 148 -12.96 0.37 -9.83
C ALA A 148 -11.99 0.51 -11.02
N LEU A 149 -11.74 1.74 -11.49
CA LEU A 149 -10.79 2.01 -12.57
C LEU A 149 -9.37 1.56 -12.22
N LYS A 150 -8.91 1.78 -10.98
CA LYS A 150 -7.57 1.36 -10.56
C LYS A 150 -7.41 -0.16 -10.49
N ALA A 151 -8.45 -0.89 -10.09
CA ALA A 151 -8.45 -2.35 -10.16
C ALA A 151 -8.36 -2.84 -11.61
N LEU A 152 -9.08 -2.22 -12.53
CA LEU A 152 -9.02 -2.54 -13.97
C LEU A 152 -7.64 -2.22 -14.58
N GLU A 153 -7.03 -1.10 -14.17
CA GLU A 153 -5.67 -0.73 -14.59
C GLU A 153 -4.63 -1.74 -14.10
N LEU A 154 -4.72 -2.19 -12.84
CA LEU A 154 -3.83 -3.24 -12.31
C LEU A 154 -3.99 -4.58 -13.04
N ALA A 155 -5.22 -4.94 -13.41
CA ALA A 155 -5.53 -6.18 -14.11
C ALA A 155 -4.86 -6.28 -15.49
N GLU A 156 -4.41 -5.16 -16.08
CA GLU A 156 -3.62 -5.17 -17.32
C GLU A 156 -2.25 -5.84 -17.18
N TYR A 157 -1.74 -5.93 -15.95
CA TYR A 157 -0.42 -6.49 -15.66
C TYR A 157 -0.48 -7.95 -15.19
N VAL A 158 -1.68 -8.56 -15.17
CA VAL A 158 -1.86 -9.98 -14.86
C VAL A 158 -1.54 -10.81 -16.10
N ASN A 159 -0.77 -11.88 -15.92
CA ASN A 159 -0.37 -12.77 -17.02
C ASN A 159 -1.36 -13.96 -17.16
N ASP A 160 -2.63 -13.65 -17.40
CA ASP A 160 -3.72 -14.63 -17.51
C ASP A 160 -4.48 -14.54 -18.85
N GLY A 161 -3.90 -13.89 -19.86
CA GLY A 161 -4.55 -13.68 -21.14
C GLY A 161 -5.68 -12.64 -21.12
N GLY A 162 -5.85 -11.89 -20.03
CA GLY A 162 -6.87 -10.85 -19.87
C GLY A 162 -8.15 -11.33 -19.18
N ASP A 163 -8.18 -12.57 -18.69
CA ASP A 163 -9.35 -13.17 -18.04
C ASP A 163 -9.80 -12.37 -16.81
N MET A 164 -8.88 -11.94 -15.96
CA MET A 164 -9.17 -11.12 -14.78
C MET A 164 -9.75 -9.76 -15.19
N LYS A 165 -9.13 -9.07 -16.16
CA LYS A 165 -9.62 -7.79 -16.66
C LYS A 165 -11.03 -7.93 -17.23
N HIS A 166 -11.29 -8.96 -18.03
CA HIS A 166 -12.60 -9.22 -18.61
C HIS A 166 -13.66 -9.44 -17.52
N THR A 167 -13.37 -10.30 -16.54
CA THR A 167 -14.26 -10.59 -15.41
C THR A 167 -14.60 -9.32 -14.61
N LEU A 168 -13.60 -8.47 -14.35
CA LEU A 168 -13.83 -7.22 -13.62
C LEU A 168 -14.64 -6.21 -14.44
N CYS A 169 -14.41 -6.12 -15.75
CA CYS A 169 -15.21 -5.27 -16.64
C CYS A 169 -16.67 -5.68 -16.65
N GLU A 170 -16.97 -6.98 -16.77
CA GLU A 170 -18.34 -7.50 -16.73
C GLU A 170 -19.04 -7.12 -15.42
N ARG A 171 -18.38 -7.36 -14.28
CA ARG A 171 -18.91 -6.96 -12.96
C ARG A 171 -19.08 -5.45 -12.82
N ALA A 172 -18.16 -4.66 -13.34
CA ALA A 172 -18.27 -3.20 -13.30
C ALA A 172 -19.48 -2.71 -14.10
N VAL A 173 -19.81 -3.35 -15.24
CA VAL A 173 -21.02 -3.07 -16.03
C VAL A 173 -22.28 -3.41 -15.24
N GLU A 174 -22.35 -4.60 -14.64
CA GLU A 174 -23.49 -5.05 -13.82
C GLU A 174 -23.79 -4.09 -12.66
N MET A 175 -22.75 -3.47 -12.10
CA MET A 175 -22.85 -2.55 -10.97
C MET A 175 -22.92 -1.07 -11.38
N GLY A 176 -22.92 -0.76 -12.68
CA GLY A 176 -22.96 0.62 -13.19
C GLY A 176 -21.69 1.44 -12.90
N LEU A 177 -20.57 0.79 -12.56
CA LEU A 177 -19.30 1.41 -12.21
C LEU A 177 -18.43 1.75 -13.43
N ASN A 178 -18.89 1.40 -14.63
CA ASN A 178 -18.22 1.65 -15.92
C ASN A 178 -18.60 2.99 -16.57
N GLN A 179 -19.52 3.75 -15.98
CA GLN A 179 -19.93 5.07 -16.47
C GLN A 179 -19.15 6.15 -15.70
N GLU A 180 -18.58 7.14 -16.40
CA GLU A 180 -17.99 8.30 -15.73
C GLU A 180 -19.06 8.97 -14.86
N PRO A 181 -18.75 9.34 -13.61
CA PRO A 181 -19.70 10.04 -12.75
C PRO A 181 -20.15 11.33 -13.44
N VAL A 182 -21.47 11.55 -13.49
CA VAL A 182 -22.03 12.81 -14.01
C VAL A 182 -21.55 13.94 -13.10
N ALA A 183 -20.75 14.84 -13.67
CA ALA A 183 -20.15 15.98 -12.98
C ALA A 183 -21.19 16.96 -12.40
#